data_AF-A0A7Y7ZG37-F1
#
_entry.id   AF-A0A7Y7ZG37-F1
#
_cell.length_a   1.000
_cell.length_b   1.000
_cell.length_c   1.000
_cell.angle_alpha   90.00
_cell.angle_beta   90.00
_cell.angle_gamma   90.00
#
_symmetry.space_group_name_H-M   'P 1'
#
loop_
_entity.id
_entity.type
_entity.pdbx_description
1 polymer ?
#
loop_
_entity_poly.entity_id
_entity_poly.type
_entity_poly.pdbx_seq_one_letter_code
_entity_poly.pdbx_strand_id
1 'polypeptide(L)' 'GLDVFVQEPLPAHSPLLQLDNVVATPHIGSATHETREAMARCAVENLLSALAGERPANLVNEVVMGGNA' A
#
# COMPACT_ATOMS: atom_id res chain seq x y z
N GLY A 1 0.80 -17.47 -9.78
CA GLY A 1 1.81 -16.67 -9.06
C GLY A 1 1.16 -15.98 -7.90
N LEU A 2 1.87 -15.82 -6.78
CA LEU A 2 1.38 -15.20 -5.54
C LEU A 2 2.29 -14.03 -5.17
N ASP A 3 1.73 -12.86 -4.90
CA ASP A 3 2.48 -11.68 -4.43
C ASP A 3 2.17 -11.31 -2.97
N VAL A 4 1.07 -11.81 -2.41
CA VAL A 4 0.62 -11.51 -1.05
C VAL A 4 0.40 -12.79 -0.26
N PHE A 5 0.60 -12.71 1.05
CA PHE A 5 0.43 -13.83 1.98
C PHE A 5 -0.33 -13.38 3.23
N VAL A 6 -1.02 -14.31 3.89
CA VAL A 6 -1.75 -13.99 5.14
C VAL A 6 -0.80 -13.53 6.24
N GLN A 7 0.39 -14.13 6.31
CA GLN A 7 1.48 -13.69 7.17
C GLN A 7 2.67 -13.26 6.30
N GLU A 8 3.14 -12.04 6.53
CA GLU A 8 4.29 -11.46 5.83
C GLU A 8 5.39 -11.06 6.83
N PRO A 9 6.68 -11.39 6.55
CA PRO A 9 7.15 -12.15 5.40
C PRO A 9 6.72 -13.62 5.45
N LEU A 10 6.63 -14.26 4.28
CA LEU A 10 6.35 -15.70 4.21
C LEU A 10 7.49 -16.47 4.90
N PRO A 11 7.20 -17.40 5.83
CA PRO A 11 8.23 -18.21 6.47
C PRO A 11 9.05 -19.00 5.44
N ALA A 12 10.37 -19.04 5.61
CA ALA A 12 11.28 -19.71 4.67
C ALA A 12 11.02 -21.21 4.50
N HIS A 13 10.39 -21.85 5.50
CA HIS A 13 10.00 -23.27 5.48
C HIS A 13 8.52 -23.48 5.07
N SER A 14 7.88 -22.46 4.49
CA SER A 14 6.49 -22.57 4.02
C SER A 14 6.35 -23.68 2.95
N PRO A 15 5.35 -24.57 3.06
CA PRO A 15 5.06 -25.56 2.04
C PRO A 15 4.83 -24.96 0.65
N LEU A 16 4.32 -23.72 0.59
CA LEU A 16 4.10 -23.02 -0.68
C LEU A 16 5.39 -22.80 -1.49
N LEU A 17 6.53 -22.66 -0.80
CA LEU A 17 7.84 -22.49 -1.44
C LEU A 17 8.44 -23.81 -1.94
N GLN A 18 7.81 -24.95 -1.64
CA GLN A 18 8.25 -26.29 -2.06
C GLN A 18 7.46 -26.80 -3.28
N LEU A 19 6.46 -26.07 -3.75
CA LEU A 19 5.61 -26.47 -4.87
C LEU A 19 6.22 -26.02 -6.20
N ASP A 20 6.56 -26.97 -7.06
CA ASP A 20 7.18 -26.70 -8.38
C ASP A 20 6.29 -25.86 -9.31
N ASN A 21 4.98 -25.85 -9.08
CA ASN A 21 4.00 -25.12 -9.86
C ASN A 21 3.63 -23.75 -9.26
N VAL A 22 4.41 -23.26 -8.29
CA VAL A 22 4.17 -21.96 -7.64
C VAL A 22 5.33 -21.01 -7.91
N VAL A 23 4.97 -19.81 -8.39
CA VAL A 23 5.86 -18.64 -8.41
C VAL A 23 5.41 -17.69 -7.32
N ALA A 24 6.32 -17.31 -6.43
CA ALA A 24 6.07 -16.42 -5.30
C ALA A 24 6.94 -15.16 -5.41
N THR A 25 6.34 -14.00 -5.15
CA THR A 25 7.02 -12.70 -5.09
C THR A 25 6.78 -12.04 -3.73
N PRO A 26 7.74 -11.28 -3.18
CA PRO A 26 7.65 -10.78 -1.81
C PRO A 26 6.92 -9.43 -1.70
N HIS A 27 5.63 -9.39 -2.05
CA HIS A 27 4.78 -8.19 -2.00
C HIS A 27 5.39 -7.00 -2.76
N ILE A 28 5.75 -7.25 -4.02
CA ILE A 28 6.44 -6.30 -4.90
C ILE A 28 5.57 -5.82 -6.07
N GLY A 29 4.26 -6.07 -6.05
CA GLY A 29 3.34 -5.66 -7.11
C GLY A 29 3.37 -4.16 -7.46
N SER A 30 3.67 -3.29 -6.49
CA SER A 30 3.82 -1.83 -6.69
C SER A 30 5.28 -1.35 -6.68
N ALA A 31 6.26 -2.26 -6.59
CA ALA A 31 7.64 -1.94 -6.25
C ALA A 31 8.52 -1.47 -7.42
N THR A 32 7.94 -0.85 -8.44
CA THR A 32 8.72 -0.11 -9.44
C THR A 32 9.17 1.23 -8.85
N HIS A 33 10.23 1.83 -9.41
CA HIS A 33 10.69 3.14 -8.97
C HIS A 33 9.61 4.21 -9.22
N GLU A 34 9.01 4.18 -10.40
CA GLU A 34 8.01 5.14 -10.86
C GLU A 34 6.74 5.08 -10.00
N THR A 35 6.23 3.88 -9.73
CA THR A 35 5.03 3.70 -8.91
C THR A 35 5.29 4.10 -7.46
N ARG A 36 6.44 3.75 -6.88
CA ARG A 36 6.79 4.16 -5.52
C ARG A 36 6.96 5.67 -5.39
N GLU A 37 7.55 6.33 -6.38
CA GLU A 37 7.66 7.80 -6.40
C GLU A 37 6.27 8.46 -6.48
N ALA A 38 5.39 7.97 -7.35
CA ALA A 38 4.03 8.49 -7.48
C ALA A 38 3.20 8.28 -6.20
N MET A 39 3.32 7.12 -5.55
CA MET A 39 2.68 6.84 -4.26
C MET A 39 3.19 7.77 -3.16
N ALA A 40 4.50 8.02 -3.09
CA ALA A 40 5.09 8.93 -2.12
C ALA A 40 4.60 10.37 -2.34
N ARG A 41 4.56 10.85 -3.58
CA ARG A 41 4.01 12.16 -3.94
C ARG A 41 2.56 12.29 -3.52
N CYS A 42 1.74 11.30 -3.87
CA CYS A 42 0.33 11.23 -3.50
C CYS A 42 0.13 11.30 -1.97
N ALA A 43 0.94 10.57 -1.20
CA ALA A 43 0.87 10.60 0.27
C ALA A 43 1.21 11.98 0.83
N VAL A 44 2.25 12.63 0.30
CA VAL A 44 2.66 13.99 0.71
C VAL A 44 1.59 15.03 0.37
N GLU A 45 1.02 14.98 -0.82
CA GLU A 45 -0.05 15.90 -1.24
C GLU A 45 -1.28 15.79 -0.33
N ASN A 46 -1.70 14.55 0.00
CA ASN A 46 -2.81 14.32 0.91
C ASN A 46 -2.53 14.84 2.34
N LEU A 47 -1.30 14.67 2.82
CA LEU A 47 -0.89 15.20 4.12
C LEU A 47 -0.92 16.74 4.13
N LEU A 48 -0.42 17.38 3.08
CA LEU A 48 -0.41 18.84 2.98
C LEU A 48 -1.83 19.43 2.93
N SER A 49 -2.74 18.84 2.15
CA SER A 49 -4.15 19.26 2.14
C SER A 49 -4.79 19.14 3.53
N ALA A 50 -4.56 18.02 4.23
CA ALA A 50 -5.08 17.85 5.58
C ALA A 50 -4.56 18.92 6.56
N LEU A 51 -3.27 19.24 6.51
CA LEU A 51 -2.66 20.27 7.35
C LEU A 51 -3.14 21.68 7.01
N ALA A 52 -3.57 21.92 5.77
CA ALA A 52 -4.18 23.16 5.33
C ALA A 52 -5.68 23.28 5.71
N GLY A 53 -6.26 22.24 6.33
CA GLY A 53 -7.71 22.18 6.59
C GLY A 53 -8.55 21.88 5.34
N GLU A 54 -7.90 21.49 4.24
CA GLU A 54 -8.56 21.09 3.00
C GLU A 54 -8.88 19.60 3.02
N ARG A 55 -9.86 19.17 2.22
CA ARG A 55 -10.19 17.75 2.08
C ARG A 55 -9.10 17.04 1.24
N PRO A 56 -8.38 16.04 1.78
CA PRO A 56 -7.42 15.27 0.99
C PRO A 56 -8.11 14.50 -0.14
N ALA A 57 -7.46 14.39 -1.29
CA ALA A 57 -8.02 13.73 -2.48
C ALA A 57 -8.36 12.25 -2.23
N ASN A 58 -7.56 11.54 -1.44
CA ASN A 58 -7.67 10.12 -1.15
C ASN A 58 -8.11 9.82 0.30
N LEU A 59 -8.96 10.69 0.86
CA LEU A 59 -9.58 10.46 2.16
C LEU A 59 -10.54 9.26 2.09
N VAL A 60 -10.23 8.19 2.83
CA VAL A 60 -11.05 6.97 2.86
C VAL A 60 -12.18 7.06 3.89
N ASN A 61 -11.86 7.53 5.09
CA ASN A 61 -12.84 7.64 6.17
C ASN A 61 -13.38 9.07 6.23
N GLU A 62 -14.47 9.31 5.48
CA GLU A 62 -15.03 10.65 5.33
C GLU A 62 -15.60 11.21 6.64
N VAL A 63 -16.04 10.36 7.58
CA VAL A 63 -16.63 10.80 8.85
C VAL A 63 -15.62 11.41 9.83
N VAL A 64 -14.31 11.31 9.55
CA VAL A 64 -13.24 11.87 10.40
C VAL A 64 -12.95 13.33 10.07
N MET A 65 -13.40 13.83 8.90
CA MET A 65 -13.35 15.25 8.59
C MET A 65 -14.52 15.98 9.24
N GLY A 66 -14.45 16.08 10.57
CA GLY A 66 -15.34 16.90 11.38
C GLY A 66 -14.63 18.17 11.85
N GLY A 67 -14.92 19.31 11.21
CA GLY A 67 -14.40 20.61 11.62
C GLY A 67 -14.67 21.72 10.61
N ASN A 68 -15.82 22.39 10.76
CA ASN A 68 -16.26 23.64 10.10
C ASN A 68 -16.31 23.65 8.56
N ALA A 69 -17.42 23.17 8.00
CA ALA A 69 -18.10 23.92 6.94
C ALA A 69 -19.01 24.97 7.58
#